data_AF-W2SSS2-F1
#
_entry.id   AF-W2SSS2-F1
#
_cell.length_a   1.000
_cell.length_b   1.000
_cell.length_c   1.000
_cell.angle_alpha   90.00
_cell.angle_beta   90.00
_cell.angle_gamma   90.00
#
_symmetry.space_group_name_H-M   'P 1'
#
loop_
_entity.id
_entity.type
_entity.pdbx_description
1 polymer ?
#
loop_
_entity_poly.entity_id
_entity_poly.type
_entity_poly.pdbx_seq_one_letter_code
_entity_poly.pdbx_strand_id
1 'polypeptide(L)'
;MYRERCETIDDKFEKSGRFAKVELSRRASYRITDVCIKITMIQGEKQQTKSSRVLKSTTTAVYNEAVMFLFNTTKKEVDATKITISVHDMQRTCTGDDIIGCAYLGVLAQDKSEVEQWRSTTEHMGKEYKGTHNLKPPHQAPPVHVAETGENGEEGD
;
A
#
# COMPACT_ATOMS: atom_id res chain seq x y z
N MET A 1 1.08 27.91 -10.20
CA MET A 1 1.84 26.71 -10.62
C MET A 1 1.94 25.77 -9.43
N TYR A 2 0.99 24.84 -9.28
CA TYR A 2 1.12 23.76 -8.31
C TYR A 2 2.06 22.72 -8.92
N ARG A 3 3.30 22.62 -8.41
CA ARG A 3 4.15 21.46 -8.70
C ARG A 3 3.40 20.25 -8.14
N GLU A 4 2.93 19.37 -9.02
CA GLU A 4 2.50 18.03 -8.66
C GLU A 4 3.64 17.39 -7.85
N ARG A 5 3.36 17.05 -6.60
CA ARG A 5 4.34 16.40 -5.72
C ARG A 5 4.42 14.95 -6.17
N CYS A 6 5.45 14.59 -6.92
CA CYS A 6 5.75 13.19 -7.19
C CYS A 6 6.40 12.58 -5.95
N GLU A 7 5.63 11.88 -5.13
CA GLU A 7 6.17 10.95 -4.14
C GLU A 7 6.34 9.59 -4.82
N THR A 8 7.47 8.92 -4.61
CA THR A 8 7.73 7.62 -5.24
C THR A 8 7.96 6.53 -4.21
N ILE A 9 7.63 5.31 -4.60
CA ILE A 9 7.90 4.08 -3.86
C ILE A 9 8.70 3.15 -4.74
N ASP A 10 9.89 2.76 -4.28
CA ASP A 10 10.62 1.67 -4.90
C ASP A 10 10.14 0.37 -4.26
N ASP A 11 9.81 -0.63 -5.07
CA ASP A 11 9.49 -1.96 -4.59
C ASP A 11 10.30 -3.03 -5.35
N LYS A 12 10.39 -4.21 -4.75
CA LYS A 12 11.08 -5.35 -5.32
C LYS A 12 10.23 -6.58 -5.13
N PHE A 13 9.83 -7.25 -6.20
CA PHE A 13 8.96 -8.42 -6.19
C PHE A 13 9.66 -9.63 -6.80
N GLU A 14 9.59 -10.79 -6.14
CA GLU A 14 10.02 -12.08 -6.70
C GLU A 14 8.88 -13.09 -6.56
N LYS A 15 8.72 -13.98 -7.56
CA LYS A 15 7.63 -14.98 -7.62
C LYS A 15 8.07 -16.42 -7.24
N SER A 16 9.31 -16.66 -6.79
CA SER A 16 9.71 -17.95 -6.15
C SER A 16 9.91 -17.85 -4.63
N GLY A 17 10.30 -16.68 -4.15
CA GLY A 17 9.98 -16.14 -2.84
C GLY A 17 8.76 -15.24 -2.92
N ARG A 18 8.50 -14.46 -1.87
CA ARG A 18 7.34 -13.56 -1.81
C ARG A 18 7.74 -12.28 -1.09
N PHE A 19 8.67 -11.51 -1.62
CA PHE A 19 9.24 -10.39 -0.88
C PHE A 19 8.85 -9.10 -1.59
N ALA A 20 8.37 -8.10 -0.84
CA ALA A 20 8.25 -6.72 -1.29
C ALA A 20 9.39 -5.89 -0.67
N LYS A 21 10.49 -5.71 -1.42
CA LYS A 21 11.60 -4.75 -1.20
C LYS A 21 11.18 -3.29 -1.20
N VAL A 22 10.39 -2.79 -0.25
CA VAL A 22 9.97 -1.39 -0.33
C VAL A 22 11.08 -0.43 0.17
N GLU A 23 11.65 0.36 -0.73
CA GLU A 23 12.56 1.46 -0.42
C GLU A 23 11.83 2.78 -0.73
N LEU A 24 11.41 3.52 0.29
CA LEU A 24 10.65 4.75 0.12
C LEU A 24 11.59 5.95 0.13
N SER A 25 11.68 6.66 -0.99
CA SER A 25 12.27 7.99 -1.01
C SER A 25 11.17 9.04 -1.10
N ARG A 26 10.75 9.56 0.06
CA ARG A 26 9.90 10.74 0.12
C ARG A 26 10.79 11.99 0.01
N ARG A 27 10.48 12.88 -0.93
CA ARG A 27 11.01 14.25 -0.98
C ARG A 27 9.92 15.22 -0.55
N ALA A 28 9.59 15.20 0.73
CA ALA A 28 8.73 16.21 1.31
C ALA A 28 9.56 17.43 1.67
N SER A 29 9.18 18.58 1.10
CA SER A 29 9.97 19.80 1.26
C SER A 29 10.02 20.29 2.72
N TYR A 30 9.08 19.93 3.62
CA TYR A 30 8.99 20.55 4.97
C TYR A 30 8.27 19.78 6.13
N ARG A 31 7.86 18.51 6.00
CA ARG A 31 7.15 17.82 7.12
C ARG A 31 7.78 16.50 7.53
N ILE A 32 8.48 16.52 8.65
CA ILE A 32 8.87 15.35 9.44
C ILE A 32 7.58 14.66 9.93
N THR A 33 7.41 13.37 9.67
CA THR A 33 6.28 12.59 10.20
C THR A 33 6.68 11.14 10.51
N ASP A 34 5.83 10.44 11.24
CA ASP A 34 5.96 9.02 11.55
C ASP A 34 5.27 8.22 10.44
N VAL A 35 6.04 7.46 9.67
CA VAL A 35 5.54 6.77 8.47
C VAL A 35 5.46 5.27 8.65
N CYS A 36 4.42 4.67 8.06
CA CYS A 36 4.19 3.24 8.00
C CYS A 36 3.75 2.84 6.59
N ILE A 37 4.24 1.72 6.06
CA ILE A 37 3.73 1.13 4.82
C ILE A 37 2.73 0.04 5.20
N LYS A 38 1.57 0.03 4.55
CA LYS A 38 0.65 -1.11 4.56
C LYS A 38 0.56 -1.68 3.15
N ILE A 39 0.68 -3.00 3.04
CA ILE A 39 0.51 -3.72 1.79
C ILE A 39 -0.71 -4.62 1.96
N THR A 40 -1.71 -4.42 1.10
CA THR A 40 -2.93 -5.22 1.07
C THR A 40 -2.99 -5.99 -0.24
N MET A 41 -3.06 -7.32 -0.14
CA MET A 41 -3.25 -8.22 -1.26
C MET A 41 -4.64 -8.85 -1.19
N ILE A 42 -5.34 -8.87 -2.32
CA ILE A 42 -6.67 -9.47 -2.47
C ILE A 42 -6.62 -10.47 -3.63
N GLN A 43 -7.04 -11.71 -3.37
CA GLN A 43 -7.21 -12.79 -4.35
C GLN A 43 -8.53 -13.52 -4.09
N GLY A 44 -9.52 -13.30 -4.95
CA GLY A 44 -10.88 -13.78 -4.74
C GLY A 44 -11.43 -13.28 -3.40
N GLU A 45 -11.78 -14.21 -2.52
CA GLU A 45 -12.30 -13.93 -1.17
C GLU A 45 -11.21 -13.71 -0.11
N LYS A 46 -9.93 -13.99 -0.44
CA LYS A 46 -8.83 -13.86 0.51
C LYS A 46 -8.24 -12.46 0.47
N GLN A 47 -8.27 -11.79 1.62
CA GLN A 47 -7.58 -10.52 1.85
C GLN A 47 -6.50 -10.69 2.91
N GLN A 48 -5.29 -10.21 2.62
CA GLN A 48 -4.18 -10.15 3.55
C GLN A 48 -3.61 -8.74 3.58
N THR A 49 -3.56 -8.13 4.76
CA THR A 49 -2.90 -6.85 4.99
C THR A 49 -1.69 -7.07 5.89
N LYS A 50 -0.53 -6.57 5.49
CA LYS A 50 0.69 -6.57 6.30
C LYS A 50 1.26 -5.16 6.36
N SER A 51 1.69 -4.79 7.56
CA SER A 51 2.27 -3.47 7.83
C SER A 51 3.76 -3.60 8.09
N SER A 52 4.54 -2.60 7.67
CA SER A 52 5.92 -2.42 8.08
C SER A 52 6.01 -1.95 9.53
N ARG A 53 7.24 -1.83 10.05
CA ARG A 53 7.47 -1.01 11.26
C ARG A 53 7.06 0.45 11.03
N VAL A 54 6.99 1.23 12.10
CA VAL A 54 6.83 2.69 12.00
C VAL A 54 8.22 3.33 12.04
N LEU A 55 8.54 4.16 11.05
CA LEU A 55 9.75 4.98 11.06
C LEU A 55 9.37 6.38 11.53
N LYS A 56 9.87 6.75 12.71
CA LYS A 56 9.52 8.02 13.35
C LYS A 56 10.27 9.19 12.73
N SER A 57 9.61 10.34 12.69
CA SER A 57 10.21 11.64 12.42
C SER A 57 11.16 11.65 11.23
N THR A 58 10.70 11.16 10.09
CA THR A 58 11.52 11.10 8.88
C THR A 58 10.89 11.82 7.70
N THR A 59 11.76 12.36 6.84
CA THR A 59 11.40 12.85 5.51
C THR A 59 11.65 11.81 4.42
N THR A 60 12.50 10.81 4.67
CA THR A 60 12.91 9.74 3.72
C THR A 60 12.96 8.39 4.47
N ALA A 61 12.26 7.37 4.00
CA ALA A 61 11.95 6.19 4.80
C ALA A 61 12.51 4.91 4.17
N VAL A 62 13.63 4.40 4.67
CA VAL A 62 14.21 3.14 4.16
C VAL A 62 13.86 1.99 5.10
N TYR A 63 13.00 1.09 4.65
CA TYR A 63 12.51 -0.02 5.48
C TYR A 63 13.45 -1.23 5.44
N ASN A 64 13.97 -1.60 4.25
CA ASN A 64 14.75 -2.83 4.06
C ASN A 64 14.04 -4.08 4.65
N GLU A 65 12.71 -4.08 4.62
CA GLU A 65 11.86 -5.15 5.14
C GLU A 65 11.30 -5.96 4.00
N ALA A 66 11.24 -7.27 4.18
CA ALA A 66 10.72 -8.19 3.19
C ALA A 66 9.36 -8.71 3.66
N VAL A 67 8.28 -8.25 3.02
CA VAL A 67 6.91 -8.61 3.40
C VAL A 67 6.42 -9.79 2.56
N MET A 68 5.98 -10.89 3.20
CA MET A 68 5.53 -12.12 2.55
C MET A 68 4.03 -12.38 2.63
N PHE A 69 3.37 -12.70 1.51
CA PHE A 69 1.93 -12.98 1.44
C PHE A 69 1.63 -14.40 0.99
N LEU A 70 0.66 -15.12 1.53
CA LEU A 70 0.24 -16.41 0.94
C LEU A 70 -0.60 -16.18 -0.31
N PHE A 71 -0.05 -16.40 -1.50
CA PHE A 71 -0.77 -16.21 -2.76
C PHE A 71 -0.99 -17.53 -3.50
N ASN A 72 -2.13 -17.63 -4.18
CA ASN A 72 -2.46 -18.73 -5.07
C ASN A 72 -1.80 -18.47 -6.45
N THR A 73 -1.11 -19.48 -6.97
CA THR A 73 -0.33 -19.41 -8.21
C THR A 73 -1.09 -19.84 -9.46
N THR A 74 -2.35 -20.29 -9.32
CA THR A 74 -3.19 -20.60 -10.47
C THR A 74 -3.39 -19.37 -11.34
N LYS A 75 -3.36 -19.54 -12.67
CA LYS A 75 -3.47 -18.43 -13.63
C LYS A 75 -4.69 -17.54 -13.36
N LYS A 76 -5.84 -18.15 -13.09
CA LYS A 76 -7.08 -17.45 -12.75
C LYS A 76 -6.92 -16.49 -11.56
N GLU A 77 -6.30 -16.97 -10.47
CA GLU A 77 -6.12 -16.16 -9.26
C GLU A 77 -5.05 -15.08 -9.44
N VAL A 78 -3.97 -15.40 -10.15
CA VAL A 78 -2.92 -14.44 -10.50
C VAL A 78 -3.49 -13.30 -11.35
N ASP A 79 -4.29 -13.63 -12.38
CA ASP A 79 -4.90 -12.64 -13.27
C ASP A 79 -5.94 -11.76 -12.54
N ALA A 80 -6.55 -12.26 -11.47
CA ALA A 80 -7.51 -11.53 -10.63
C ALA A 80 -6.88 -10.82 -9.41
N THR A 81 -5.56 -10.95 -9.22
CA THR A 81 -4.88 -10.43 -8.03
C THR A 81 -4.90 -8.90 -7.99
N LYS A 82 -5.16 -8.34 -6.81
CA LYS A 82 -5.07 -6.90 -6.54
C LYS A 82 -4.08 -6.68 -5.42
N ILE A 83 -3.10 -5.81 -5.63
CA ILE A 83 -2.15 -5.41 -4.58
C ILE A 83 -2.21 -3.89 -4.47
N THR A 84 -2.44 -3.42 -3.25
CA THR A 84 -2.36 -2.00 -2.90
C THR A 84 -1.22 -1.80 -1.92
N ILE A 85 -0.32 -0.88 -2.24
CA ILE A 85 0.77 -0.48 -1.37
C ILE A 85 0.49 0.96 -0.94
N SER A 86 0.16 1.18 0.32
CA SER A 86 -0.21 2.49 0.86
C SER A 86 0.81 2.97 1.89
N VAL A 87 1.08 4.27 1.87
CA VAL A 87 1.95 4.95 2.83
C VAL A 87 1.07 5.76 3.78
N HIS A 88 1.27 5.57 5.08
CA HIS A 88 0.45 6.15 6.14
C HIS A 88 1.28 7.12 7.00
N ASP A 89 0.71 8.29 7.29
CA ASP A 89 1.11 9.26 8.31
C ASP A 89 0.48 8.85 9.64
N MET A 90 1.27 8.18 10.49
CA MET A 90 0.80 7.64 11.76
C MET A 90 0.39 8.73 12.76
N GLN A 91 0.79 9.98 12.53
CA GLN A 91 0.42 11.14 13.35
C GLN A 91 -0.96 11.70 13.00
N ARG A 92 -1.58 11.29 11.87
CA ARG A 92 -2.92 11.73 11.42
C ARG A 92 -4.04 10.71 11.60
N THR A 93 -3.73 9.56 12.19
CA THR A 93 -4.64 8.41 12.35
C THR A 93 -5.98 8.75 13.01
N CYS A 94 -6.06 9.81 13.82
CA CYS A 94 -7.29 10.28 14.47
C CYS A 94 -8.37 10.78 13.50
N THR A 95 -8.01 11.14 12.26
CA THR A 95 -8.92 11.78 11.29
C THR A 95 -9.39 10.87 10.17
N GLY A 96 -8.85 9.65 10.08
CA GLY A 96 -9.14 8.71 8.98
C GLY A 96 -8.52 9.10 7.62
N ASP A 97 -7.81 10.23 7.55
CA ASP A 97 -7.03 10.70 6.38
C ASP A 97 -5.52 10.56 6.65
N ASP A 98 -5.13 9.36 7.07
CA ASP A 98 -3.73 9.04 7.35
C ASP A 98 -2.97 8.61 6.09
N ILE A 99 -3.65 8.39 4.96
CA ILE A 99 -3.00 7.94 3.72
C ILE A 99 -2.30 9.12 3.04
N ILE A 100 -0.99 9.01 2.91
CA ILE A 100 -0.16 9.93 2.11
C ILE A 100 -0.37 9.64 0.62
N GLY A 101 -0.35 8.37 0.24
CA GLY A 101 -0.60 7.93 -1.13
C GLY A 101 -0.40 6.43 -1.33
N CYS A 102 -0.77 5.96 -2.52
CA CYS A 102 -0.85 4.55 -2.89
C CYS A 102 -0.18 4.26 -4.24
N ALA A 103 0.42 3.07 -4.35
CA ALA A 103 0.78 2.45 -5.62
C ALA A 103 0.05 1.11 -5.76
N TYR A 104 -0.15 0.66 -7.00
CA TYR A 104 -1.00 -0.48 -7.29
C TYR A 104 -0.28 -1.50 -8.18
N LEU A 105 -0.48 -2.79 -7.91
CA LEU A 105 -0.10 -3.87 -8.82
C LEU A 105 -1.30 -4.79 -9.07
N GLY A 106 -1.20 -5.64 -10.09
CA GLY A 106 -2.29 -6.52 -10.48
C GLY A 106 -3.37 -5.78 -11.26
N VAL A 107 -4.62 -6.16 -11.06
CA VAL A 107 -5.78 -5.58 -11.76
C VAL A 107 -5.96 -4.08 -11.48
N LEU A 108 -5.40 -3.59 -10.37
CA LEU A 108 -5.46 -2.16 -9.99
C LEU A 108 -4.31 -1.33 -10.57
N ALA A 109 -3.33 -1.94 -11.25
CA ALA A 109 -2.23 -1.21 -11.87
C ALA A 109 -2.76 -0.23 -12.91
N GLN A 110 -2.33 1.03 -12.83
CA GLN A 110 -2.75 2.10 -13.72
C GLN A 110 -1.55 2.70 -14.47
N ASP A 111 -0.41 2.81 -13.80
CA ASP A 111 0.78 3.41 -14.38
C ASP A 111 1.53 2.38 -15.21
N LYS A 112 2.22 2.86 -16.25
CA LYS A 112 3.06 2.01 -17.08
C LYS A 112 4.06 1.18 -16.26
N SER A 113 4.69 1.79 -15.26
CA SER A 113 5.64 1.12 -14.36
C SER A 113 5.00 -0.03 -13.57
N GLU A 114 3.78 0.17 -13.07
CA GLU A 114 3.03 -0.81 -12.29
C GLU A 114 2.62 -2.01 -13.17
N VAL A 115 2.10 -1.72 -14.36
CA VAL A 115 1.67 -2.73 -15.33
C VAL A 115 2.85 -3.55 -15.83
N GLU A 116 3.96 -2.91 -16.17
CA GLU A 116 5.17 -3.58 -16.65
C GLU A 116 5.80 -4.47 -15.57
N GLN A 117 5.82 -4.00 -14.33
CA GLN A 117 6.32 -4.77 -13.19
C GLN A 117 5.43 -5.97 -12.88
N TRP A 118 4.10 -5.80 -12.86
CA TRP A 118 3.18 -6.90 -12.65
C TRP A 118 3.25 -7.93 -13.79
N ARG A 119 3.35 -7.47 -15.04
CA ARG A 119 3.53 -8.36 -16.20
C ARG A 119 4.82 -9.17 -16.07
N SER A 120 5.95 -8.50 -15.83
CA SER A 120 7.26 -9.15 -15.74
C SER A 120 7.29 -10.19 -14.61
N THR A 121 6.69 -9.83 -13.46
CA THR A 121 6.50 -10.70 -12.31
C THR A 121 5.69 -11.94 -12.65
N THR A 122 4.58 -11.78 -13.36
CA THR A 122 3.65 -12.89 -13.65
C THR A 122 4.16 -13.82 -14.73
N GLU A 123 4.93 -13.32 -15.71
CA GLU A 123 5.53 -14.08 -16.81
C GLU A 123 6.76 -14.91 -16.38
N HIS A 124 7.57 -14.40 -15.46
CA HIS A 124 8.84 -15.04 -15.09
C HIS A 124 8.88 -15.40 -13.60
N MET A 125 8.44 -16.62 -13.30
CA MET A 125 8.52 -17.16 -11.93
C MET A 125 9.97 -17.27 -11.44
N GLY A 126 10.21 -16.84 -10.20
CA GLY A 126 11.53 -16.92 -9.55
C GLY A 126 12.55 -15.88 -9.96
N LYS A 127 12.16 -14.90 -10.78
CA LYS A 127 12.96 -13.70 -11.02
C LYS A 127 12.49 -12.56 -10.14
N GLU A 128 13.46 -11.76 -9.75
CA GLU A 128 13.29 -10.59 -8.92
C GLU A 128 13.20 -9.34 -9.81
N TYR A 129 12.14 -8.57 -9.63
CA TYR A 129 11.85 -7.36 -10.36
C TYR A 129 11.84 -6.19 -9.40
N LYS A 130 12.62 -5.16 -9.71
CA LYS A 130 12.59 -3.88 -8.98
C LYS A 130 11.86 -2.87 -9.84
N GLY A 131 11.06 -2.01 -9.23
CA GLY A 131 10.56 -0.82 -9.90
C GLY A 131 10.28 0.31 -8.94
N THR A 132 10.04 1.47 -9.55
CA THR A 132 9.74 2.73 -8.89
C THR A 132 8.38 3.19 -9.37
N HIS A 133 7.48 3.50 -8.44
CA HIS A 133 6.09 3.88 -8.75
C HIS A 133 5.77 5.23 -8.12
N ASN A 134 4.95 6.03 -8.80
CA ASN A 134 4.46 7.27 -8.21
C ASN A 134 3.29 6.95 -7.28
N LEU A 135 3.31 7.54 -6.08
CA LEU A 135 2.19 7.48 -5.16
C LEU A 135 1.06 8.37 -5.69
N LYS A 136 -0.14 7.80 -5.65
CA LYS A 136 -1.37 8.40 -6.13
C LYS A 136 -2.38 8.51 -4.99
N PRO A 137 -3.36 9.42 -5.06
CA PRO A 137 -4.47 9.42 -4.12
C PRO A 137 -5.17 8.05 -4.08
N PRO A 138 -5.68 7.62 -2.92
CA PRO A 138 -6.35 6.33 -2.81
C PRO A 138 -7.56 6.26 -3.74
N HIS A 139 -7.68 5.16 -4.49
CA HIS A 139 -8.75 4.91 -5.46
C HIS A 139 -10.15 4.79 -4.83
N GLN A 140 -10.23 4.47 -3.54
CA GLN A 140 -11.48 4.47 -2.77
C GLN A 140 -11.34 5.40 -1.57
N ALA A 141 -12.40 6.17 -1.30
CA ALA A 141 -12.52 6.92 -0.05
C ALA A 141 -12.39 5.95 1.13
N PRO A 142 -11.73 6.35 2.23
CA PRO A 142 -11.62 5.50 3.41
C PRO A 142 -13.01 5.06 3.87
N PRO A 143 -13.20 3.80 4.30
CA PRO A 143 -14.47 3.35 4.84
C PRO A 143 -14.82 4.20 6.06
N VAL A 144 -15.85 5.02 5.92
CA VAL A 144 -16.37 5.87 6.99
C VAL A 144 -17.01 4.93 8.02
N HIS A 145 -16.28 4.58 9.08
CA HIS A 145 -16.91 3.91 10.22
C HIS A 145 -17.74 4.97 10.94
N VAL A 146 -19.05 5.01 10.62
CA VAL A 146 -20.01 5.74 11.45
C VAL A 146 -20.03 5.01 12.78
N ALA A 147 -19.43 5.60 13.81
CA ALA A 147 -19.61 5.12 15.17
C ALA A 147 -21.09 5.30 15.51
N GLU A 148 -21.84 4.20 15.57
CA GLU A 148 -23.20 4.21 16.09
C GLU A 148 -23.15 4.73 17.53
N THR A 149 -23.72 5.91 17.75
CA THR A 149 -23.84 6.48 19.09
C THR A 149 -25.00 5.74 19.75
N GLY A 150 -24.70 4.92 20.76
CA GLY A 150 -25.71 4.23 21.54
C GLY A 150 -26.65 5.24 22.22
N GLU A 151 -27.93 5.20 21.85
CA GLU A 151 -28.99 5.80 22.66
C GLU A 151 -29.16 4.95 23.93
N ASN A 152 -28.52 5.40 25.01
CA ASN A 152 -28.90 5.02 26.37
C ASN A 152 -30.27 5.66 26.65
N GLY A 153 -31.33 4.88 26.55
CA GLY A 153 -32.63 5.22 27.12
C GLY A 153 -32.70 4.75 28.57
N GLU A 154 -32.41 5.64 29.51
CA GLU A 154 -32.78 5.47 30.92
C GLU A 154 -34.14 6.15 31.20
N GLU A 155 -34.96 5.38 31.94
CA GLU A 155 -35.91 5.81 33.00
C GLU A 155 -37.39 6.10 32.67
N GLY A 156 -38.27 5.36 33.39
CA GLY A 156 -39.55 5.89 33.90
C GLY A 156 -40.78 4.99 33.75
N ASP A 157 -41.05 4.12 34.73
CA ASP A 157 -42.26 4.15 35.60
C ASP A 157 -42.10 3.18 36.79
#